data_AF-A0A7C9CY42-F1
#
_entry.id   AF-A0A7C9CY42-F1
#
_cell.length_a   1.000
_cell.length_b   1.000
_cell.length_c   1.000
_cell.angle_alpha   90.00
_cell.angle_beta   90.00
_cell.angle_gamma   90.00
#
_symmetry.space_group_name_H-M   'P 1'
#
loop_
_entity.id
_entity.type
_entity.pdbx_description
1 polymer ?
#
loop_
_entity_poly.entity_id
_entity_poly.type
_entity_poly.pdbx_seq_one_letter_code
_entity_poly.pdbx_strand_id
1 'polypeptide(L)'
;MIAMHLEATYSGYNTWSEFASCLLRISRCEEDRASMCVDGDEADSKESYGATFSRIPDMFVRGISGKTWKLRCKWWLNRHFSKETLAFEMSAGDLQLMAYKAACASHLYGKEFQYVTDVDAYLNEHDKTLSTCLHLHIRNSIGFYRSLGRKRISF
;
A
#
# COMPACT_ATOMS: atom_id res chain seq x y z
N MET A 1 14.07 8.42 3.30
CA MET A 1 13.90 9.54 4.25
C MET A 1 12.48 9.66 4.79
N ILE A 2 11.45 9.65 3.94
CA ILE A 2 10.03 9.79 4.39
C ILE A 2 9.61 8.73 5.41
N ALA A 3 9.87 7.44 5.14
CA ALA A 3 9.50 6.36 6.07
C ALA A 3 10.17 6.48 7.45
N MET A 4 11.43 6.94 7.51
CA MET A 4 12.12 7.19 8.79
C MET A 4 11.54 8.41 9.51
N HIS A 5 11.12 9.44 8.78
CA HIS A 5 10.46 10.59 9.37
C HIS A 5 9.12 10.19 10.02
N LEU A 6 8.33 9.36 9.32
CA LEU A 6 7.09 8.76 9.83
C LEU A 6 7.33 7.80 11.01
N GLU A 7 8.54 7.25 11.17
CA GLU A 7 8.94 6.52 12.37
C GLU A 7 9.22 7.45 13.55
N ALA A 8 9.83 8.60 13.32
CA ALA A 8 10.25 9.50 14.39
C ALA A 8 9.12 10.43 14.90
N THR A 9 8.11 10.75 14.07
CA THR A 9 7.13 11.81 14.37
C THR A 9 5.68 11.38 14.15
N TYR A 10 4.74 12.18 14.66
CA TYR A 10 3.34 12.18 14.22
C TYR A 10 3.18 13.22 13.11
N SER A 11 3.63 12.88 11.90
CA SER A 11 3.59 13.80 10.77
C SER A 11 2.16 14.10 10.33
N GLY A 12 1.92 15.34 9.91
CA GLY A 12 0.66 15.75 9.27
C GLY A 12 0.49 15.18 7.86
N TYR A 13 -0.63 15.52 7.23
CA TYR A 13 -1.06 14.91 5.97
C TYR A 13 -0.05 15.06 4.82
N ASN A 14 0.73 16.14 4.77
CA ASN A 14 1.71 16.40 3.70
C ASN A 14 2.73 15.24 3.56
N THR A 15 3.31 14.78 4.66
CA THR A 15 4.29 13.68 4.64
C THR A 15 3.62 12.36 4.23
N TRP A 16 2.41 12.11 4.71
CA TRP A 16 1.65 10.91 4.33
C TRP A 16 1.26 10.93 2.86
N SER A 17 0.91 12.09 2.32
CA SER A 17 0.58 12.29 0.90
C SER A 17 1.79 12.02 -0.01
N GLU A 18 2.97 12.54 0.34
CA GLU A 18 4.21 12.24 -0.38
C GLU A 18 4.52 10.74 -0.33
N PHE A 19 4.37 10.12 0.85
CA PHE A 19 4.62 8.70 1.00
C PHE A 19 3.66 7.84 0.17
N ALA A 20 2.36 8.16 0.21
CA ALA A 20 1.34 7.51 -0.59
C ALA A 20 1.67 7.61 -2.09
N SER A 21 2.07 8.80 -2.54
CA SER A 21 2.47 9.07 -3.92
C SER A 21 3.67 8.23 -4.35
N CYS A 22 4.68 8.08 -3.48
CA CYS A 22 5.80 7.18 -3.73
C CYS A 22 5.34 5.73 -3.91
N LEU A 23 4.50 5.23 -3.01
CA LEU A 23 3.97 3.85 -3.07
C LEU A 23 3.16 3.61 -4.35
N LEU A 24 2.33 4.57 -4.75
CA LEU A 24 1.57 4.50 -6.00
C LEU A 24 2.48 4.44 -7.24
N ARG A 25 3.50 5.31 -7.31
CA ARG A 25 4.46 5.30 -8.43
C ARG A 25 5.20 3.98 -8.52
N ILE A 26 5.59 3.42 -7.37
CA ILE A 26 6.26 2.13 -7.31
C ILE A 26 5.32 1.00 -7.78
N SER A 27 4.04 1.02 -7.38
CA SER A 27 3.07 0.00 -7.80
C SER A 27 2.84 -0.04 -9.32
N ARG A 28 2.86 1.13 -9.98
CA ARG A 28 2.68 1.24 -11.44
C ARG A 28 3.93 0.86 -12.23
N CYS A 29 5.13 1.15 -11.72
CA CYS A 29 6.37 0.81 -12.42
C CYS A 29 6.55 -0.70 -12.63
N GLU A 30 5.99 -1.52 -11.73
CA GLU A 30 5.96 -2.99 -11.92
C GLU A 30 4.89 -3.43 -12.92
N GLU A 31 3.75 -2.73 -12.99
CA GLU A 31 2.69 -2.99 -13.99
C GLU A 31 3.20 -2.74 -15.42
N ASP A 32 3.91 -1.63 -15.64
CA ASP A 32 4.52 -1.31 -16.94
C ASP A 32 5.57 -2.36 -17.37
N ARG A 33 6.34 -2.89 -16.41
CA ARG A 33 7.34 -3.94 -16.67
C ARG A 33 6.71 -5.29 -17.00
N ALA A 34 5.56 -5.61 -16.42
CA ALA A 34 4.83 -6.83 -16.73
C ALA A 34 4.21 -6.79 -18.16
N SER A 35 3.96 -5.59 -18.69
CA SER A 35 3.42 -5.39 -20.04
C SER A 35 4.47 -5.48 -21.17
N MET A 36 5.78 -5.48 -20.85
CA MET A 36 6.87 -5.40 -21.83
C MET A 36 7.44 -6.75 -22.31
N CYS A 37 6.75 -7.87 -22.06
CA CYS A 37 7.19 -9.19 -22.53
C CYS A 37 6.10 -9.88 -23.36
N VAL A 38 5.87 -9.39 -24.59
CA VAL A 38 5.39 -10.23 -25.70
C VAL A 38 6.02 -9.69 -26.99
N ASP A 39 7.16 -10.26 -27.38
CA ASP A 39 7.54 -10.35 -28.79
C ASP A 39 8.56 -11.49 -28.93
N GLY A 40 8.18 -12.52 -29.69
CA GLY A 40 9.04 -13.66 -30.01
C GLY A 40 8.29 -14.99 -30.18
N ASP A 41 7.74 -15.15 -31.39
CA ASP A 41 7.41 -16.41 -32.10
C ASP A 41 6.26 -17.33 -31.64
N GLU A 42 5.43 -17.65 -32.64
CA GLU A 42 4.31 -18.60 -32.62
C GLU A 42 4.73 -20.01 -32.18
N ALA A 43 4.04 -20.56 -31.18
CA ALA A 43 3.56 -21.94 -31.18
C ALA A 43 2.65 -22.22 -29.96
N ASP A 44 1.36 -22.30 -30.25
CA ASP A 44 0.37 -23.20 -29.62
C ASP A 44 0.52 -23.49 -28.11
N SER A 45 -0.07 -22.63 -27.28
CA SER A 45 -0.71 -23.05 -26.02
C SER A 45 -1.70 -22.00 -25.53
N LYS A 46 -2.98 -22.34 -25.60
CA LYS A 46 -4.07 -21.66 -24.89
C LYS A 46 -3.89 -21.89 -23.38
N GLU A 47 -3.32 -20.91 -22.67
CA GLU A 47 -3.45 -20.62 -21.23
C GLU A 47 -2.42 -19.51 -20.95
N SER A 48 -2.72 -18.31 -20.48
CA SER A 48 -3.61 -17.88 -19.42
C SER A 48 -3.77 -16.36 -19.53
N TYR A 49 -4.92 -15.89 -19.99
CA TYR A 49 -5.37 -14.52 -19.71
C TYR A 49 -5.69 -14.43 -18.21
N GLY A 50 -4.94 -13.63 -17.44
CA GLY A 50 -5.39 -13.22 -16.09
C GLY A 50 -4.38 -13.19 -14.95
N ALA A 51 -3.09 -13.48 -15.17
CA ALA A 51 -2.11 -13.32 -14.11
C ALA A 51 -1.57 -11.88 -14.08
N THR A 52 -2.25 -10.98 -13.36
CA THR A 52 -1.63 -9.73 -12.89
C THR A 52 -0.43 -10.12 -12.04
N PHE A 53 0.77 -10.11 -12.64
CA PHE A 53 2.02 -10.23 -11.92
C PHE A 53 2.26 -8.92 -11.15
N SER A 54 1.52 -8.72 -10.05
CA SER A 54 1.83 -7.69 -9.06
C SER A 54 3.05 -8.15 -8.27
N ARG A 55 4.21 -8.18 -8.94
CA ARG A 55 5.45 -8.54 -8.30
C ARG A 55 5.79 -7.42 -7.31
N ILE A 56 5.73 -7.74 -6.04
CA ILE A 56 6.17 -6.84 -4.99
C ILE A 56 7.64 -6.50 -5.25
N PRO A 57 7.99 -5.19 -5.35
CA PRO A 57 9.35 -4.77 -5.58
C PRO A 57 10.29 -5.37 -4.55
N ASP A 58 11.42 -5.86 -5.02
CA ASP A 58 12.35 -6.62 -4.21
C ASP A 58 12.97 -5.83 -3.05
N MET A 59 13.00 -4.49 -3.16
CA MET A 59 13.39 -3.62 -2.05
C MET A 59 12.48 -3.75 -0.82
N PHE A 60 11.23 -4.18 -0.99
CA PHE A 60 10.31 -4.39 0.14
C PHE A 60 10.46 -5.76 0.79
N VAL A 61 10.97 -6.77 0.07
CA VAL A 61 10.90 -8.17 0.50
C VAL A 61 12.25 -8.87 0.65
N ARG A 62 13.30 -8.44 -0.06
CA ARG A 62 14.61 -9.12 -0.07
C ARG A 62 15.60 -8.53 0.93
N GLY A 63 16.46 -9.42 1.43
CA GLY A 63 17.65 -9.07 2.21
C GLY A 63 17.35 -8.29 3.50
N ILE A 64 18.29 -7.40 3.86
CA ILE A 64 18.18 -6.53 5.05
C ILE A 64 16.99 -5.57 4.90
N SER A 65 16.78 -5.03 3.69
CA SER A 65 15.68 -4.11 3.42
C SER A 65 14.32 -4.73 3.74
N GLY A 66 14.07 -5.98 3.34
CA GLY A 66 12.83 -6.68 3.67
C GLY A 66 12.62 -6.89 5.16
N LYS A 67 13.69 -7.22 5.91
CA LYS A 67 13.62 -7.31 7.38
C LYS A 67 13.28 -5.96 8.02
N THR A 68 13.89 -4.88 7.54
CA THR A 68 13.61 -3.51 8.00
C THR A 68 12.15 -3.13 7.73
N TRP A 69 11.63 -3.38 6.53
CA TRP A 69 10.23 -3.11 6.19
C TRP A 69 9.26 -3.94 7.02
N LYS A 70 9.58 -5.20 7.31
CA LYS A 70 8.76 -6.04 8.19
C LYS A 70 8.66 -5.47 9.61
N LEU A 71 9.78 -5.04 10.18
CA LEU A 71 9.84 -4.39 11.50
C LEU A 71 9.03 -3.09 11.51
N ARG A 72 9.25 -2.24 10.51
CA ARG A 72 8.52 -0.97 10.34
C ARG A 72 7.02 -1.19 10.29
N CYS A 73 6.55 -2.07 9.41
CA CYS A 73 5.12 -2.36 9.27
C CYS A 73 4.54 -2.91 10.59
N LYS A 74 5.26 -3.79 11.29
CA LYS A 74 4.79 -4.31 12.59
C LYS A 74 4.65 -3.19 13.63
N TRP A 75 5.59 -2.25 13.67
CA TRP A 75 5.56 -1.14 14.62
C TRP A 75 4.48 -0.11 14.25
N TRP A 76 4.31 0.19 12.96
CA TRP A 76 3.28 1.10 12.47
C TRP A 76 1.85 0.62 12.71
N LEU A 77 1.59 -0.69 12.71
CA LEU A 77 0.26 -1.24 13.03
C LEU A 77 -0.27 -0.69 14.36
N ASN A 78 0.57 -0.66 15.39
CA ASN A 78 0.16 -0.22 16.72
C ASN A 78 0.18 1.31 16.87
N ARG A 79 1.12 1.99 16.21
CA ARG A 79 1.28 3.44 16.39
C ARG A 79 0.34 4.28 15.54
N HIS A 80 0.18 3.90 14.28
CA HIS A 80 -0.45 4.76 13.27
C HIS A 80 -1.78 4.21 12.76
N PHE A 81 -2.02 2.91 12.95
CA PHE A 81 -3.15 2.21 12.34
C PHE A 81 -3.95 1.37 13.35
N SER A 82 -3.84 1.69 14.65
CA SER A 82 -4.67 1.04 15.67
C SER A 82 -6.11 1.57 15.60
N LYS A 83 -7.04 0.82 16.22
CA LYS A 83 -8.44 1.24 16.29
C LYS A 83 -8.58 2.52 17.11
N GLU A 84 -7.77 2.68 18.15
CA GLU A 84 -7.74 3.86 19.00
C GLU A 84 -7.24 5.09 18.21
N THR A 85 -6.19 4.92 17.39
CA THR A 85 -5.70 6.00 16.52
C THR A 85 -6.78 6.42 15.52
N LEU A 86 -7.44 5.46 14.88
CA LEU A 86 -8.52 5.78 13.92
C LEU A 86 -9.68 6.52 14.59
N ALA A 87 -10.14 6.05 15.75
CA ALA A 87 -11.22 6.71 16.49
C ALA A 87 -10.85 8.16 16.87
N PHE A 88 -9.60 8.38 17.28
CA PHE A 88 -9.09 9.72 17.56
C PHE A 88 -9.10 10.61 16.30
N GLU A 89 -8.59 10.11 15.17
CA GLU A 89 -8.54 10.85 13.90
C GLU A 89 -9.93 11.19 13.37
N MET A 90 -10.88 10.25 13.45
CA MET A 90 -12.29 10.49 13.10
C MET A 90 -12.90 11.57 13.99
N SER A 91 -12.63 11.55 15.30
CA SER A 91 -13.13 12.59 16.22
C SER A 91 -12.50 13.97 15.98
N ALA A 92 -11.24 13.99 15.53
CA ALA A 92 -10.52 15.22 15.20
C ALA A 92 -10.94 15.80 13.84
N GLY A 93 -11.56 14.99 12.98
CA GLY A 93 -12.06 15.42 11.67
C GLY A 93 -10.96 15.70 10.63
N ASP A 94 -9.74 15.21 10.81
CA ASP A 94 -8.64 15.41 9.85
C ASP A 94 -8.76 14.42 8.67
N LEU A 95 -9.68 14.73 7.76
CA LEU A 95 -10.00 13.89 6.60
C LEU A 95 -8.78 13.64 5.71
N GLN A 96 -7.92 14.65 5.53
CA GLN A 96 -6.73 14.53 4.68
C GLN A 96 -5.73 13.55 5.28
N LEU A 97 -5.47 13.66 6.59
CA LEU A 97 -4.56 12.74 7.27
C LEU A 97 -5.05 11.29 7.17
N MET A 98 -6.34 11.06 7.46
CA MET A 98 -6.95 9.73 7.36
C MET A 98 -6.86 9.17 5.93
N ALA A 99 -7.22 9.98 4.92
CA ALA A 99 -7.19 9.57 3.53
C ALA A 99 -5.79 9.12 3.10
N TYR A 100 -4.76 9.90 3.40
CA TYR A 100 -3.39 9.55 3.01
C TYR A 100 -2.78 8.42 3.84
N LYS A 101 -3.16 8.29 5.11
CA LYS A 101 -2.82 7.11 5.93
C LYS A 101 -3.47 5.85 5.37
N ALA A 102 -4.76 5.89 5.02
CA ALA A 102 -5.47 4.76 4.41
C ALA A 102 -4.88 4.43 3.02
N ALA A 103 -4.52 5.44 2.23
CA ALA A 103 -3.82 5.26 0.96
C ALA A 103 -2.51 4.48 1.16
N CYS A 104 -1.68 4.88 2.12
CA CYS A 104 -0.46 4.15 2.47
C CYS A 104 -0.77 2.73 2.98
N ALA A 105 -1.72 2.60 3.90
CA ALA A 105 -2.09 1.33 4.52
C ALA A 105 -2.61 0.31 3.49
N SER A 106 -3.31 0.75 2.44
CA SER A 106 -3.73 -0.14 1.35
C SER A 106 -2.54 -0.77 0.64
N HIS A 107 -1.49 0.01 0.33
CA HIS A 107 -0.26 -0.48 -0.28
C HIS A 107 0.56 -1.39 0.66
N LEU A 108 0.59 -1.06 1.96
CA LEU A 108 1.37 -1.80 2.95
C LEU A 108 0.67 -3.12 3.35
N TYR A 109 -0.59 -3.07 3.77
CA TYR A 109 -1.31 -4.17 4.43
C TYR A 109 -2.39 -4.81 3.55
N GLY A 110 -2.78 -4.12 2.47
CA GLY A 110 -3.80 -4.54 1.51
C GLY A 110 -5.10 -3.74 1.65
N LYS A 111 -5.88 -3.70 0.57
CA LYS A 111 -7.18 -3.01 0.51
C LYS A 111 -8.22 -3.46 1.54
N GLU A 112 -8.13 -4.70 2.00
CA GLU A 112 -9.05 -5.29 2.99
C GLU A 112 -8.63 -5.01 4.44
N PHE A 113 -7.55 -4.24 4.65
CA PHE A 113 -7.12 -3.90 5.99
C PHE A 113 -8.17 -2.98 6.64
N GLN A 114 -8.58 -3.29 7.88
CA GLN A 114 -9.70 -2.63 8.55
C GLN A 114 -9.59 -1.10 8.57
N TYR A 115 -8.40 -0.54 8.84
CA TYR A 115 -8.21 0.92 8.79
C TYR A 115 -8.56 1.50 7.42
N VAL A 116 -8.25 0.79 6.33
CA VAL A 116 -8.56 1.22 4.96
C VAL A 116 -10.06 1.19 4.71
N THR A 117 -10.73 0.09 5.07
CA THR A 117 -12.17 -0.06 4.82
C THR A 117 -13.00 0.93 5.62
N ASP A 118 -12.61 1.18 6.87
CA ASP A 118 -13.34 2.07 7.77
C ASP A 118 -13.18 3.54 7.32
N VAL A 119 -11.98 3.94 6.90
CA VAL A 119 -11.73 5.28 6.33
C VAL A 119 -12.43 5.44 4.97
N ASP A 120 -12.43 4.42 4.12
CA ASP A 120 -13.09 4.49 2.80
C ASP A 120 -14.61 4.72 2.95
N ALA A 121 -15.25 3.93 3.82
CA ALA A 121 -16.66 4.09 4.13
C ALA A 121 -16.96 5.51 4.65
N TYR A 122 -16.13 6.01 5.57
CA TYR A 122 -16.29 7.35 6.13
C TYR A 122 -16.13 8.46 5.08
N LEU A 123 -15.09 8.39 4.22
CA LEU A 123 -14.85 9.41 3.19
C LEU A 123 -15.93 9.41 2.10
N ASN A 124 -16.53 8.27 1.77
CA ASN A 124 -17.63 8.20 0.80
C ASN A 124 -18.82 9.08 1.20
N GLU A 125 -19.02 9.32 2.50
CA GLU A 125 -20.08 10.17 3.04
C GLU A 125 -19.65 11.63 3.23
N HIS A 126 -18.36 11.90 3.45
CA HIS A 126 -17.88 13.21 3.92
C HIS A 126 -17.07 14.00 2.88
N ASP A 127 -16.28 13.33 2.03
CA ASP A 127 -15.45 13.99 1.00
C ASP A 127 -15.21 13.07 -0.19
N LYS A 128 -15.98 13.31 -1.26
CA LYS A 128 -15.89 12.54 -2.52
C LYS A 128 -14.54 12.68 -3.22
N THR A 129 -13.85 13.81 -3.05
CA THR A 129 -12.54 14.04 -3.69
C THR A 129 -11.48 13.18 -3.02
N LEU A 130 -11.45 13.17 -1.69
CA LEU A 130 -10.56 12.32 -0.91
C LEU A 130 -10.89 10.83 -1.07
N SER A 131 -12.18 10.47 -1.12
CA SER A 131 -12.62 9.11 -1.45
C SER A 131 -12.10 8.66 -2.82
N THR A 132 -12.28 9.48 -3.86
CA THR A 132 -11.77 9.18 -5.22
C THR A 132 -10.25 9.01 -5.22
N CYS A 133 -9.54 9.87 -4.46
CA CYS A 133 -8.10 9.75 -4.28
C CYS A 133 -7.73 8.42 -3.61
N LEU A 134 -8.39 8.03 -2.53
CA LEU A 134 -8.16 6.77 -1.82
C LEU A 134 -8.42 5.56 -2.73
N HIS A 135 -9.51 5.56 -3.51
CA HIS A 135 -9.83 4.50 -4.48
C HIS A 135 -8.73 4.29 -5.52
N LEU A 136 -8.05 5.35 -5.94
CA LEU A 136 -6.89 5.24 -6.81
C LEU A 136 -5.80 4.38 -6.17
N HIS A 137 -5.49 4.61 -4.89
CA HIS A 137 -4.49 3.80 -4.18
C HIS A 137 -4.97 2.37 -3.94
N ILE A 138 -6.22 2.17 -3.53
CA ILE A 138 -6.82 0.86 -3.30
C ILE A 138 -6.74 -0.02 -4.55
N ARG A 139 -7.08 0.53 -5.72
CA ARG A 139 -7.05 -0.22 -7.00
C ARG A 139 -5.64 -0.64 -7.40
N ASN A 140 -4.64 0.17 -7.06
CA ASN A 140 -3.23 -0.09 -7.37
C ASN A 140 -2.48 -0.77 -6.20
N SER A 141 -3.20 -1.16 -5.14
CA SER A 141 -2.57 -1.65 -3.93
C SER A 141 -2.05 -3.08 -4.09
N ILE A 142 -0.82 -3.32 -3.64
CA ILE A 142 -0.18 -4.64 -3.70
C ILE A 142 -0.25 -5.36 -2.34
N GLY A 143 -0.37 -4.64 -1.22
CA GLY A 143 -0.48 -5.22 0.12
C GLY A 143 0.76 -6.01 0.53
N PHE A 144 1.95 -5.43 0.35
CA PHE A 144 3.18 -6.22 0.35
C PHE A 144 3.58 -6.82 1.70
N TYR A 145 3.05 -6.32 2.82
CA TYR A 145 3.34 -6.86 4.16
C TYR A 145 2.96 -8.34 4.28
N ARG A 146 1.85 -8.77 3.66
CA ARG A 146 1.43 -10.18 3.66
C ARG A 146 2.48 -11.10 3.02
N SER A 147 3.25 -10.60 2.05
CA SER A 147 4.34 -11.37 1.43
C SER A 147 5.56 -11.55 2.35
N LEU A 148 5.78 -10.68 3.33
CA LEU A 148 6.90 -10.74 4.27
C LEU A 148 6.77 -11.86 5.32
N GLY A 149 5.61 -12.52 5.34
CA GLY A 149 5.32 -13.70 6.16
C GLY A 149 5.56 -15.03 5.46
N ARG A 150 5.57 -15.07 4.12
CA ARG A 150 5.76 -16.32 3.36
C ARG A 150 7.26 -16.59 3.18
N LYS A 151 7.80 -17.59 3.88
CA LYS A 151 9.05 -18.23 3.48
C LYS A 151 8.82 -18.80 2.07
N ARG A 152 9.42 -18.21 1.04
CA ARG A 152 9.60 -18.90 -0.24
C ARG A 152 10.55 -20.06 0.04
N ILE A 153 10.00 -21.26 0.23
CA ILE A 153 10.75 -22.48 0.06
C ILE A 153 10.88 -22.64 -1.45
N SER A 154 12.07 -22.34 -1.97
CA SER A 154 12.47 -22.76 -3.31
C SER A 154 12.83 -24.24 -3.23
N PHE A 155 12.14 -25.07 -4.01
CA PHE A 155 12.58 -26.44 -4.32
C PHE A 155 13.78 -26.41 -5.25
#